data_AF-A0A3D3DQ87-F1
#
_entry.id   AF-A0A3D3DQ87-F1
#
_cell.length_a   1.000
_cell.length_b   1.000
_cell.length_c   1.000
_cell.angle_alpha   90.00
_cell.angle_beta   90.00
_cell.angle_gamma   90.00
#
_symmetry.space_group_name_H-M   'P 1'
#
loop_
_entity.id
_entity.type
_entity.pdbx_description
1 polymer ?
#
loop_
_entity_poly.entity_id
_entity_poly.type
_entity_poly.pdbx_seq_one_letter_code
_entity_poly.pdbx_strand_id
1 'polypeptide(L)' 'MDDNRQKALDAALGQIERQFGKGSVMRLGDAQAGQSIDSVSTGSLGL' A
#
# COMPACT_ATOMS: atom_id res chain seq x y z
N MET A 1 11.78 9.42 20.71
CA MET A 1 10.31 9.66 20.74
C MET A 1 9.65 9.27 19.42
N ASP A 2 10.41 9.32 18.33
CA ASP A 2 9.94 9.03 16.97
C ASP A 2 9.62 7.55 16.70
N ASP A 3 10.34 6.62 17.35
CA ASP A 3 10.10 5.17 17.19
C ASP A 3 8.70 4.74 17.64
N ASN A 4 8.17 5.39 18.68
CA ASN A 4 6.84 5.06 19.20
C ASN A 4 5.73 5.57 18.27
N ARG A 5 5.96 6.73 17.63
CA ARG A 5 5.06 7.28 16.60
C ARG A 5 5.07 6.40 15.34
N GLN A 6 6.25 5.92 14.93
CA GLN A 6 6.38 5.01 13.79
C GLN A 6 5.65 3.68 14.04
N LYS A 7 5.85 3.06 15.22
CA LYS A 7 5.14 1.83 15.59
C LYS A 7 3.62 1.99 15.64
N ALA A 8 3.14 3.10 16.23
CA ALA A 8 1.71 3.38 16.29
C ALA A 8 1.12 3.60 14.89
N LEU A 9 1.86 4.27 14.00
CA LEU A 9 1.46 4.48 12.62
C LEU A 9 1.37 3.16 11.86
N ASP A 10 2.40 2.31 11.94
CA ASP A 10 2.42 1.02 11.22
C ASP A 10 1.33 0.07 11.74
N ALA A 11 1.04 0.09 13.04
CA ALA A 11 -0.07 -0.66 13.62
C ALA A 11 -1.44 -0.17 13.12
N ALA A 12 -1.65 1.15 13.04
CA ALA A 12 -2.88 1.74 12.51
C ALA A 12 -3.07 1.44 11.02
N LEU A 13 -2.01 1.55 10.22
CA LEU A 13 -2.04 1.19 8.79
C LEU A 13 -2.43 -0.28 8.59
N GLY A 14 -1.83 -1.20 9.37
CA GLY A 14 -2.20 -2.61 9.31
C GLY A 14 -3.63 -2.91 9.77
N GLN A 15 -4.19 -2.12 10.70
CA GLN A 15 -5.60 -2.23 11.07
C GLN A 15 -6.55 -1.79 9.95
N ILE A 16 -6.21 -0.72 9.23
CA ILE A 16 -6.98 -0.24 8.08
C ILE A 16 -6.98 -1.31 6.98
N GLU A 17 -5.82 -1.87 6.66
CA GLU A 17 -5.70 -2.90 5.61
C GLU A 17 -6.49 -4.18 5.95
N ARG A 18 -6.53 -4.59 7.23
CA ARG A 18 -7.35 -5.74 7.67
C ARG A 18 -8.85 -5.48 7.59
N GLN A 19 -9.30 -4.26 7.88
CA GLN A 19 -10.72 -3.92 7.93
C GLN A 19 -11.31 -3.64 6.55
N PHE A 20 -10.54 -3.00 5.67
CA PHE A 20 -11.04 -2.51 4.38
C PHE A 20 -10.48 -3.28 3.17
N GLY A 21 -9.46 -4.12 3.39
CA GLY A 21 -8.83 -4.94 2.36
C GLY A 21 -7.40 -4.49 2.02
N LYS A 22 -6.68 -5.37 1.31
CA LYS A 22 -5.33 -5.06 0.82
C LYS A 22 -5.38 -3.90 -0.16
N GLY A 23 -4.45 -2.95 0.00
CA GLY A 23 -4.39 -1.75 -0.84
C GLY A 23 -5.33 -0.61 -0.44
N SER A 24 -6.11 -0.73 0.64
CA SER A 24 -6.95 0.37 1.14
C SER A 24 -6.16 1.57 1.68
N VAL A 25 -4.90 1.36 2.07
CA VAL A 25 -3.95 2.42 2.40
C VAL A 25 -2.55 2.01 1.98
N MET A 26 -1.82 2.91 1.32
CA MET A 26 -0.49 2.63 0.77
C MET A 26 0.39 3.88 0.85
N ARG A 27 1.72 3.69 0.90
CA ARG A 27 2.66 4.81 0.77
C ARG A 27 2.86 5.13 -0.70
N LEU A 28 2.86 6.41 -1.05
CA LEU A 28 3.20 6.85 -2.40
C LEU A 28 4.65 6.45 -2.71
N GLY A 29 4.84 5.70 -3.80
CA GLY A 29 6.15 5.14 -4.19
C GLY A 29 6.46 3.77 -3.60
N ASP A 30 5.51 3.12 -2.91
CA ASP A 30 5.69 1.73 -2.49
C ASP A 30 5.74 0.79 -3.70
N ALA A 31 6.93 0.27 -3.99
CA ALA A 31 7.18 -0.61 -5.13
C ALA A 31 6.46 -1.96 -5.02
N GLN A 32 6.01 -2.36 -3.83
CA GLN A 32 5.32 -3.63 -3.60
C GLN A 32 3.81 -3.55 -3.88
N ALA A 33 3.24 -2.35 -3.92
CA ALA A 33 1.79 -2.12 -4.08
C ALA A 33 1.19 -2.75 -5.35
N GLY A 34 1.97 -2.83 -6.44
CA GLY A 34 1.49 -3.35 -7.74
C GLY A 34 1.92 -4.78 -8.09
N GLN A 35 2.77 -5.44 -7.29
CA GLN A 35 3.46 -6.68 -7.73
C GLN A 35 2.60 -7.94 -7.70
N SER A 36 1.46 -7.92 -7.00
CA SER A 36 0.60 -9.10 -6.82
C SER A 36 -0.69 -9.06 -7.63
N ILE A 37 -0.82 -8.07 -8.52
CA ILE A 37 -2.03 -7.86 -9.31
C ILE A 37 -1.73 -8.21 -10.76
N ASP A 38 -2.40 -9.23 -11.28
CA ASP A 38 -2.38 -9.53 -12.71
C ASP A 38 -2.99 -8.35 -13.47
N SER A 39 -2.29 -7.87 -14.50
CA SER A 39 -2.73 -6.74 -15.31
C SER A 39 -2.83 -7.13 -16.78
N VAL A 40 -3.75 -6.49 -17.49
CA VAL A 40 -3.87 -6.58 -18.94
C VAL A 40 -3.38 -5.26 -19.52
N SER A 41 -2.53 -5.35 -20.55
CA SER A 41 -1.99 -4.16 -21.22
C SER A 41 -3.11 -3.28 -21.76
N THR A 42 -3.05 -1.98 -21.45
CA THR A 42 -3.94 -0.97 -22.02
C THR A 42 -3.57 -0.62 -23.45
N GLY A 43 -2.43 -1.12 -23.96
CA GLY A 43 -1.90 -0.81 -25.29
C GLY A 43 -1.10 0.51 -25.37
N SER A 44 -1.04 1.29 -24.29
CA SER A 44 -0.27 2.53 -24.19
C SER A 44 0.98 2.33 -23.33
N LEU A 45 2.15 2.67 -23.87
CA LEU A 45 3.44 2.59 -23.15
C LEU A 45 3.66 3.73 -22.15
N GLY A 46 2.88 4.81 -22.25
CA GLY A 46 3.00 5.98 -21.38
C GLY A 46 2.03 5.99 -20.20
N LEU A 47 1.25 4.91 -20.02
CA LEU A 47 0.28 4.76 -18.94
C LEU A 47 0.86 3.93 -17.79
#